data_AF-A0A1F7LJ84-F1
#
_entry.id   AF-A0A1F7LJ84-F1
#
_cell.length_a   1.000
_cell.length_b   1.000
_cell.length_c   1.000
_cell.angle_alpha   90.00
_cell.angle_beta   90.00
_cell.angle_gamma   90.00
#
_symmetry.space_group_name_H-M   'P 1'
#
loop_
_entity.id
_entity.type
_entity.pdbx_description
1 polymer ?
#
loop_
_entity_poly.entity_id
_entity_poly.type
_entity_poly.pdbx_seq_one_letter_code
_entity_poly.pdbx_strand_id
1 'polypeptide(L)'
;MFEQKARVLLSLSQDVVDRARVMAGKATTALKLPVSLQIVLRALIGEGLKRDDHPALRANIEGQAKAVRDQRSAAGRAGLRGN
;
A
#
# COMPACT_ATOMS: atom_id res chain seq x y z
N MET A 1 -2.04 -20.37 -13.88
CA MET A 1 -2.32 -21.27 -12.74
C MET A 1 -2.50 -20.43 -11.49
N PHE A 2 -3.74 -20.02 -11.19
CA PHE A 2 -4.14 -19.37 -9.93
C PHE A 2 -5.41 -20.06 -9.43
N GLU A 3 -5.40 -21.39 -9.44
CA GLU A 3 -6.54 -22.16 -8.96
C GLU A 3 -6.34 -22.43 -7.48
N GLN A 4 -7.35 -22.05 -6.68
CA GLN A 4 -7.40 -22.02 -5.20
C GLN A 4 -6.92 -20.75 -4.50
N LYS A 5 -7.19 -19.55 -5.05
CA LYS A 5 -7.07 -18.32 -4.26
C LYS A 5 -8.34 -18.10 -3.43
N ALA A 6 -8.29 -18.39 -2.13
CA ALA A 6 -9.35 -18.03 -1.21
C ALA A 6 -9.62 -16.52 -1.30
N ARG A 7 -10.87 -16.16 -1.59
CA ARG A 7 -11.33 -14.76 -1.64
C ARG A 7 -12.09 -14.48 -0.36
N VAL A 8 -11.67 -13.44 0.35
CA VAL A 8 -12.32 -12.98 1.58
C VAL A 8 -12.84 -11.57 1.33
N LEU A 9 -14.10 -11.33 1.69
CA LEU A 9 -14.66 -9.99 1.76
C LEU A 9 -14.40 -9.44 3.17
N LEU A 10 -13.70 -8.31 3.24
CA LEU A 10 -13.48 -7.61 4.49
C LEU A 10 -14.41 -6.39 4.54
N SER A 11 -15.31 -6.36 5.53
CA SER A 11 -16.11 -5.18 5.84
C SER A 11 -15.40 -4.37 6.92
N LEU A 12 -15.12 -3.10 6.63
CA LEU A 12 -14.46 -2.17 7.55
C LEU A 12 -15.43 -1.07 7.93
N SER A 13 -15.32 -0.57 9.16
CA SER A 13 -16.04 0.65 9.54
C SER A 13 -15.54 1.84 8.72
N GLN A 14 -16.41 2.82 8.52
CA GLN A 14 -16.07 4.06 7.81
C GLN A 14 -14.88 4.78 8.47
N ASP A 15 -14.81 4.80 9.80
CA ASP A 15 -13.70 5.39 10.57
C ASP A 15 -12.33 4.79 10.18
N VAL A 16 -12.25 3.47 10.02
CA VAL A 16 -11.01 2.81 9.60
C VAL A 16 -10.61 3.24 8.20
N VAL A 17 -11.57 3.38 7.29
CA VAL A 17 -11.32 3.82 5.91
C VAL A 17 -10.90 5.29 5.87
N ASP A 18 -11.55 6.16 6.63
CA ASP A 18 -11.24 7.59 6.71
C ASP A 18 -9.85 7.80 7.31
N ARG A 19 -9.52 7.07 8.37
CA ARG A 19 -8.17 7.08 8.93
C ARG A 19 -7.12 6.58 7.93
N ALA A 20 -7.43 5.53 7.17
CA ALA A 20 -6.53 5.02 6.13
C ALA A 20 -6.30 6.06 5.01
N ARG A 21 -7.31 6.86 4.65
CA ARG A 21 -7.13 7.99 3.71
C ARG A 21 -6.17 9.04 4.26
N VAL A 22 -6.35 9.45 5.52
CA VAL A 22 -5.44 10.40 6.18
C VAL A 22 -4.02 9.85 6.24
N MET A 23 -3.85 8.58 6.59
CA MET A 23 -2.55 7.91 6.58
C MET A 23 -1.91 7.89 5.20
N ALA A 24 -2.66 7.60 4.14
CA ALA A 24 -2.15 7.62 2.77
C ALA A 24 -1.65 9.01 2.38
N GLY A 25 -2.39 10.07 2.73
CA GLY A 25 -1.97 11.46 2.53
C GLY A 25 -0.67 11.78 3.28
N LYS A 26 -0.62 11.48 4.59
CA LYS A 26 0.58 11.68 5.42
C LYS A 26 1.79 10.93 4.88
N ALA A 27 1.62 9.66 4.49
CA ALA A 27 2.69 8.83 3.95
C ALA A 27 3.16 9.32 2.59
N THR A 28 2.25 9.80 1.74
CA THR A 28 2.61 10.41 0.44
C THR A 28 3.52 11.63 0.63
N THR A 29 3.16 12.52 1.55
CA THR A 29 3.98 13.69 1.89
C THR A 29 5.32 13.30 2.52
N ALA A 30 5.31 12.37 3.48
CA ALA A 30 6.52 11.98 4.21
C ALA A 30 7.54 11.23 3.34
N LEU A 31 7.06 10.30 2.52
CA LEU A 31 7.92 9.46 1.68
C LEU A 31 8.25 10.10 0.33
N LYS A 32 7.58 11.21 -0.04
CA LYS A 32 7.69 11.85 -1.36
C LYS A 32 7.44 10.86 -2.51
N LEU A 33 6.51 9.94 -2.30
CA LEU A 33 6.13 8.88 -3.24
C LEU A 33 4.61 8.71 -3.22
N PRO A 34 3.95 8.40 -4.36
CA PRO A 34 2.52 8.13 -4.35
C PRO A 34 2.18 6.90 -3.50
N VAL A 35 1.44 7.10 -2.40
CA VAL A 35 0.93 6.02 -1.55
C VAL A 35 -0.57 5.92 -1.74
N SER A 36 -1.05 4.80 -2.31
CA SER A 36 -2.48 4.58 -2.52
C SER A 36 -3.16 4.08 -1.24
N LEU A 37 -4.48 4.29 -1.15
CA LEU A 37 -5.30 3.73 -0.09
C LEU A 37 -5.17 2.19 0.00
N GLN A 38 -4.99 1.51 -1.14
CA GLN A 38 -4.81 0.06 -1.17
C GLN A 38 -3.52 -0.40 -0.47
N ILE A 39 -2.43 0.35 -0.62
CA ILE A 39 -1.16 0.06 0.08
C ILE A 39 -1.37 0.16 1.59
N VAL A 40 -2.02 1.24 2.04
CA VAL A 40 -2.30 1.46 3.46
C VAL A 40 -3.23 0.40 4.03
N LEU A 41 -4.32 0.08 3.34
CA LEU A 41 -5.26 -0.98 3.76
C LEU A 41 -4.58 -2.35 3.81
N ARG A 42 -3.71 -2.66 2.85
CA ARG A 42 -2.95 -3.92 2.86
C ARG A 42 -1.98 -4.00 4.03
N ALA A 43 -1.28 -2.91 4.32
CA ALA A 43 -0.40 -2.82 5.49
C ALA A 43 -1.19 -2.93 6.80
N LEU A 44 -2.32 -2.24 6.92
CA LEU A 44 -3.21 -2.35 8.08
C LEU A 44 -3.65 -3.80 8.29
N ILE A 45 -4.12 -4.50 7.25
CA ILE A 45 -4.54 -5.90 7.35
C ILE A 45 -3.37 -6.78 7.81
N GLY A 46 -2.18 -6.60 7.22
CA GLY A 46 -0.98 -7.36 7.60
C GLY A 46 -0.57 -7.15 9.06
N GLU A 47 -0.78 -5.95 9.60
CA GLU A 47 -0.44 -5.61 10.97
C GLU A 47 -1.59 -5.83 11.98
N GLY A 48 -2.74 -6.36 11.57
CA GLY A 48 -3.89 -6.58 12.46
C GLY A 48 -4.68 -5.31 12.78
N LEU A 49 -4.81 -4.41 11.81
CA LEU A 49 -5.52 -3.12 11.87
C LEU A 49 -5.01 -2.18 12.97
N LYS A 50 -3.69 -2.24 13.25
CA LYS A 50 -3.03 -1.39 14.24
C LYS A 50 -3.06 0.10 13.88
N ARG A 51 -2.74 0.93 14.87
CA ARG A 51 -2.74 2.40 14.80
C ARG A 51 -1.59 2.97 13.96
N ASP A 52 -1.78 4.20 13.48
CA ASP A 52 -0.89 4.93 12.53
C ASP A 52 0.49 5.28 13.09
N ASP A 53 0.62 5.30 14.40
CA ASP A 53 1.86 5.52 15.14
C ASP A 53 2.71 4.24 15.28
N HIS A 54 2.16 3.07 14.95
CA HIS A 54 2.89 1.82 15.14
C HIS A 54 4.06 1.69 14.14
N PRO A 55 5.31 1.52 14.61
CA PRO A 55 6.49 1.46 13.74
C PRO A 55 6.42 0.38 12.65
N ALA A 56 5.86 -0.80 12.97
CA ALA A 56 5.72 -1.89 12.02
C ALA A 56 4.80 -1.53 10.84
N LEU A 57 3.69 -0.82 11.14
CA LEU A 57 2.76 -0.36 10.11
C LEU A 57 3.43 0.64 9.16
N ARG A 58 4.19 1.57 9.70
CA ARG A 58 4.94 2.57 8.91
C ARG A 58 5.97 1.91 8.00
N ALA A 59 6.76 0.98 8.53
CA ALA A 59 7.76 0.23 7.77
C ALA A 59 7.12 -0.57 6.63
N ASN A 60 5.97 -1.21 6.88
CA ASN A 60 5.24 -1.98 5.89
C ASN A 60 4.69 -1.09 4.75
N ILE A 61 4.10 0.07 5.08
CA ILE A 61 3.65 1.06 4.10
C ILE A 61 4.81 1.53 3.22
N GLU A 62 5.95 1.88 3.83
CA GLU A 62 7.14 2.33 3.08
C GLU A 62 7.67 1.24 2.15
N GLY A 63 7.80 0.01 2.64
CA GLY A 63 8.28 -1.13 1.85
C GLY A 63 7.39 -1.39 0.64
N GLN A 64 6.08 -1.39 0.81
CA GLN A 64 5.14 -1.56 -0.30
C GLN A 64 5.18 -0.39 -1.29
N ALA A 65 5.27 0.85 -0.80
CA ALA A 65 5.35 2.03 -1.67
C ALA A 65 6.62 2.02 -2.54
N LYS A 66 7.77 1.67 -1.95
CA LYS A 66 9.03 1.47 -2.69
C LYS A 66 8.91 0.34 -3.70
N ALA A 67 8.38 -0.82 -3.32
CA ALA A 67 8.20 -1.94 -4.23
C ALA A 67 7.33 -1.57 -5.45
N VAL A 68 6.23 -0.83 -5.23
CA VAL A 68 5.37 -0.35 -6.33
C VAL A 68 6.10 0.67 -7.21
N ARG A 69 6.87 1.59 -6.62
CA ARG A 69 7.70 2.53 -7.38
C ARG A 69 8.70 1.78 -8.26
N ASP A 70 9.40 0.79 -7.70
CA ASP A 70 10.42 0.03 -8.41
C ASP A 70 9.81 -0.79 -9.55
N GLN A 71 8.65 -1.41 -9.33
CA GLN A 71 7.88 -2.08 -10.37
C GLN A 71 7.48 -1.13 -11.51
N ARG A 72 7.01 0.08 -11.19
CA ARG A 72 6.67 1.10 -12.19
C ARG A 72 7.89 1.59 -12.94
N SER A 73 9.00 1.82 -12.25
CA SER A 73 10.26 2.22 -12.87
C SER A 73 10.81 1.12 -13.78
N ALA A 74 10.72 -0.15 -13.38
CA ALA A 74 11.13 -1.29 -14.21
C ALA A 74 10.24 -1.43 -15.46
N ALA A 75 8.93 -1.30 -15.32
CA ALA A 75 7.99 -1.30 -16.45
C ALA A 75 8.25 -0.13 -17.42
N GLY A 76 8.53 1.07 -16.90
CA GLY A 76 8.92 2.23 -17.72
C GLY A 76 10.22 2.01 -18.49
N ARG A 77 11.25 1.41 -17.86
CA ARG A 77 12.51 1.05 -18.53
C ARG A 77 12.32 -0.02 -19.61
N ALA A 78 11.43 -0.98 -19.39
CA ALA A 78 11.09 -2.00 -20.41
C ALA A 78 10.37 -1.38 -21.62
N GLY A 79 9.48 -0.42 -21.38
CA GLY A 79 8.80 0.33 -22.47
C GLY A 79 9.75 1.19 -23.31
N LEU A 80 10.77 1.80 -22.71
CA LEU A 80 11.79 2.59 -23.40
C LEU A 80 12.79 1.75 -24.23
N ARG A 81 12.86 0.43 -23.98
CA ARG A 81 13.76 -0.49 -24.69
C ARG A 81 13.08 -1.23 -25.85
N GLY A 82 11.78 -1.03 -26.03
CA GLY A 82 10.95 -1.64 -27.08
C GLY A 82 10.58 -0.72 -28.23
N ASN A 83 11.25 0.44 -28.35
CA ASN A 83 11.16 1.39 -29.47
C ASN A 83 12.56 1.69 -30.00
#